data_AF-A0A7C4RDK2-F1
#
_entry.id   AF-A0A7C4RDK2-F1
#
_cell.length_a   1.000
_cell.length_b   1.000
_cell.length_c   1.000
_cell.angle_alpha   90.00
_cell.angle_beta   90.00
_cell.angle_gamma   90.00
#
_symmetry.space_group_name_H-M   'P 1'
#
loop_
_entity.id
_entity.type
_entity.pdbx_description
1 polymer ?
#
loop_
_entity_poly.entity_id
_entity_poly.type
_entity_poly.pdbx_seq_one_letter_code
_entity_poly.pdbx_strand_id
1 'polypeptide(L)'
;MMVFILFLLLLSALIVFNVGPQARYQQRGSYRIFPRDVAHWFGWAGFLVFAASASYSALKRGFPRSIKTWLLVHCMAGILSLVLVFFHIINKIQVLRPGFFISFFTFLLMVVIVVTGILGRYLRVRVIRDYWRTLHTPLTVLFYFTLAVHILEKMNLLW
;
A
#
# COMPACT_ATOMS: atom_id res chain seq x y z
N MET A 1 -15.06 4.07 -15.18
CA MET A 1 -14.15 4.70 -16.17
C MET A 1 -12.93 5.36 -15.54
N MET A 2 -13.07 6.32 -14.61
CA MET A 2 -11.91 7.02 -14.01
C MET A 2 -10.88 6.08 -13.35
N VAL A 3 -11.32 5.07 -12.59
CA VAL A 3 -10.40 4.12 -11.92
C VAL A 3 -9.62 3.28 -12.94
N PHE A 4 -10.26 2.92 -14.05
CA PHE A 4 -9.63 2.17 -15.14
C PHE A 4 -8.61 3.03 -15.89
N ILE A 5 -8.92 4.31 -16.13
CA ILE A 5 -7.98 5.26 -16.73
C ILE A 5 -6.78 5.50 -15.82
N LEU A 6 -7.02 5.67 -14.51
CA LEU A 6 -5.95 5.82 -13.52
C LEU A 6 -5.05 4.57 -13.50
N PHE A 7 -5.65 3.38 -13.50
CA PHE A 7 -4.94 2.11 -13.59
C PHE A 7 -4.07 2.01 -14.85
N LEU A 8 -4.61 2.37 -16.02
CA LEU A 8 -3.86 2.37 -17.29
C LEU A 8 -2.72 3.39 -17.29
N LEU A 9 -2.93 4.59 -16.76
CA LEU A 9 -1.89 5.62 -16.66
C LEU A 9 -0.74 5.18 -15.74
N LEU A 10 -1.09 4.54 -14.62
CA LEU A 10 -0.12 3.99 -13.68
C LEU A 10 0.66 2.82 -14.28
N LEU A 11 -0.01 1.95 -15.04
CA LEU A 11 0.62 0.87 -15.78
C LEU A 11 1.58 1.40 -16.85
N SER A 12 1.20 2.46 -17.58
CA SER A 12 2.09 3.09 -18.57
C SER A 12 3.29 3.78 -17.93
N ALA A 13 3.10 4.46 -16.79
CA ALA A 13 4.21 5.07 -16.05
C ALA A 13 5.18 4.00 -15.54
N LEU A 14 4.66 2.87 -15.07
CA LEU A 14 5.44 1.69 -14.70
C LEU A 14 6.39 1.25 -15.81
N ILE A 15 5.89 1.16 -17.04
CA ILE A 15 6.62 0.65 -18.20
C ILE A 15 7.66 1.67 -18.65
N VAL A 16 7.29 2.95 -18.68
CA VAL A 16 8.17 4.04 -19.15
C VAL A 16 9.34 4.31 -18.19
N PHE A 17 9.11 4.20 -16.87
CA PHE A 17 10.11 4.61 -15.87
C PHE A 17 11.01 3.48 -15.35
N ASN A 18 10.79 2.22 -15.78
CA ASN A 18 11.53 1.04 -15.28
C ASN A 18 12.67 0.56 -16.20
N VAL A 19 13.02 1.30 -17.27
CA VAL A 19 14.04 0.90 -18.24
C VAL A 19 15.28 1.79 -18.09
N GLY A 20 16.20 1.45 -17.18
CA GLY A 20 17.44 2.21 -17.02
C GLY A 20 18.51 1.53 -16.14
N PRO A 21 19.52 0.85 -16.71
CA PRO A 21 20.56 0.15 -15.95
C PRO A 21 21.46 1.07 -15.10
N GLN A 22 21.55 2.36 -15.44
CA GLN A 22 22.45 3.33 -14.78
C GLN A 22 22.01 3.73 -13.35
N ALA A 23 20.74 3.52 -12.97
CA ALA A 23 20.24 3.92 -11.65
C ALA A 23 20.71 3.02 -10.49
N ARG A 24 21.20 1.80 -10.78
CA ARG A 24 21.61 0.78 -9.78
C ARG A 24 22.96 1.09 -9.10
N TYR A 25 23.89 1.80 -9.75
CA TYR A 25 25.28 1.92 -9.27
C TYR A 25 25.53 3.03 -8.22
N GLN A 26 24.71 4.08 -8.17
CA GLN A 26 24.93 5.26 -7.30
C GLN A 26 24.42 5.11 -5.84
N GLN A 27 24.15 3.89 -5.36
CA GLN A 27 23.28 3.65 -4.19
C GLN A 27 23.98 3.36 -2.84
N ARG A 28 25.29 3.61 -2.70
CA ARG A 28 26.04 3.35 -1.45
C ARG A 28 26.30 4.61 -0.59
N GLY A 29 25.37 5.57 -0.56
CA GLY A 29 25.46 6.76 0.29
C GLY A 29 25.09 6.51 1.76
N SER A 30 25.79 7.19 2.68
CA SER A 30 26.14 6.74 4.04
C SER A 30 25.17 7.07 5.19
N TYR A 31 23.95 7.58 4.92
CA TYR A 31 23.00 7.95 5.99
C TYR A 31 21.74 7.08 5.93
N ARG A 32 21.48 6.33 7.00
CA ARG A 32 20.26 5.54 7.23
C ARG A 32 19.79 5.76 8.67
N ILE A 33 18.52 6.10 8.86
CA ILE A 33 17.91 6.21 10.20
C ILE A 33 17.80 4.81 10.83
N PHE A 34 17.53 3.78 10.02
CA PHE A 34 17.46 2.39 10.46
C PHE A 34 18.42 1.49 9.69
N PRO A 35 18.98 0.44 10.32
CA PRO A 35 19.64 -0.64 9.61
C PRO A 35 18.72 -1.22 8.53
N ARG A 36 19.32 -1.70 7.43
CA ARG A 36 18.56 -2.21 6.27
C ARG A 36 17.58 -3.28 6.71
N ASP A 37 18.01 -4.24 7.52
CA ASP A 37 17.20 -5.39 7.89
C ASP A 37 16.02 -4.98 8.77
N VAL A 38 16.23 -4.07 9.73
CA VAL A 38 15.17 -3.50 10.57
C VAL A 38 14.11 -2.79 9.73
N ALA A 39 14.52 -2.00 8.74
CA ALA A 39 13.56 -1.35 7.83
C ALA A 39 12.74 -2.38 7.02
N HIS A 40 13.31 -3.50 6.61
CA HIS A 40 12.56 -4.55 5.92
C HIS A 40 11.61 -5.30 6.87
N TRP A 41 11.99 -5.52 8.13
CA TRP A 41 11.10 -6.08 9.14
C TRP A 41 9.84 -5.23 9.34
N PHE A 42 9.98 -3.90 9.36
CA PHE A 42 8.81 -3.01 9.38
C PHE A 42 7.91 -3.18 8.14
N GLY A 43 8.50 -3.39 6.96
CA GLY A 43 7.75 -3.67 5.73
C GLY A 43 6.95 -4.97 5.82
N TRP A 44 7.58 -6.06 6.26
CA TRP A 44 6.92 -7.36 6.47
C TRP A 44 5.83 -7.31 7.53
N ALA A 45 6.12 -6.70 8.69
CA ALA A 45 5.14 -6.53 9.76
C ALA A 45 3.94 -5.70 9.28
N GLY A 46 4.19 -4.59 8.59
CA GLY A 46 3.14 -3.76 8.00
C GLY A 46 2.28 -4.53 6.99
N PHE A 47 2.90 -5.32 6.11
CA PHE A 47 2.18 -6.19 5.18
C PHE A 47 1.29 -7.20 5.89
N LEU A 48 1.82 -7.93 6.88
CA LEU A 48 1.07 -8.95 7.61
C LEU A 48 -0.11 -8.36 8.38
N VAL A 49 0.08 -7.23 9.07
CA VAL A 49 -0.99 -6.53 9.78
C VAL A 49 -2.07 -6.05 8.79
N PHE A 50 -1.67 -5.57 7.60
CA PHE A 50 -2.62 -5.10 6.57
C PHE A 50 -3.40 -6.26 5.96
N ALA A 51 -2.71 -7.38 5.65
CA ALA A 51 -3.33 -8.63 5.20
C ALA A 51 -4.33 -9.18 6.21
N ALA A 52 -3.96 -9.20 7.50
CA ALA A 52 -4.87 -9.56 8.58
C ALA A 52 -6.07 -8.61 8.64
N SER A 53 -5.87 -7.31 8.43
CA SER A 53 -6.96 -6.34 8.36
C SER A 53 -7.96 -6.64 7.24
N ALA A 54 -7.48 -7.03 6.05
CA ALA A 54 -8.36 -7.38 4.91
C ALA A 54 -9.23 -8.63 5.17
N SER A 55 -8.81 -9.52 6.07
CA SER A 55 -9.60 -10.68 6.49
C SER A 55 -10.95 -10.30 7.12
N TYR A 56 -11.13 -9.04 7.55
CA TYR A 56 -12.42 -8.46 7.94
C TYR A 56 -13.55 -8.80 6.96
N SER A 57 -13.26 -8.75 5.65
CA SER A 57 -14.27 -9.02 4.62
C SER A 57 -14.80 -10.46 4.67
N ALA A 58 -13.97 -11.43 5.09
CA ALA A 58 -14.37 -12.81 5.33
C ALA A 58 -15.05 -12.96 6.70
N LEU A 59 -14.46 -12.38 7.75
CA LEU A 59 -14.94 -12.51 9.14
C LEU A 59 -16.34 -11.93 9.35
N LYS A 60 -16.70 -10.85 8.65
CA LYS A 60 -18.04 -10.25 8.74
C LYS A 60 -19.17 -11.21 8.30
N ARG A 61 -18.86 -12.23 7.49
CA ARG A 61 -19.83 -13.26 7.07
C ARG A 61 -20.03 -14.32 8.14
N GLY A 62 -18.97 -14.68 8.88
CA GLY A 62 -19.01 -15.70 9.92
C GLY A 62 -19.47 -15.19 11.30
N PHE A 63 -19.19 -13.93 11.63
CA PHE A 63 -19.42 -13.39 12.98
C PHE A 63 -20.17 -12.03 12.95
N PRO A 64 -21.47 -12.02 12.59
CA PRO A 64 -22.23 -10.77 12.42
C PRO A 64 -22.44 -10.00 13.74
N ARG A 65 -22.48 -10.69 14.89
CA ARG A 65 -22.75 -10.07 16.21
C ARG A 65 -21.66 -9.08 16.65
N SER A 66 -20.42 -9.23 16.17
CA SER A 66 -19.27 -8.39 16.56
C SER A 66 -18.78 -7.47 15.44
N ILE A 67 -19.62 -7.19 14.43
CA ILE A 67 -19.20 -6.44 13.24
C ILE A 67 -18.64 -5.04 13.54
N LYS A 68 -19.17 -4.36 14.57
CA LYS A 68 -18.67 -3.04 15.02
C LYS A 68 -17.25 -3.13 15.56
N THR A 69 -16.97 -4.16 16.37
CA THR A 69 -15.64 -4.43 16.94
C THR A 69 -14.66 -4.80 15.83
N TRP A 70 -15.04 -5.71 14.94
CA TRP A 70 -14.21 -6.11 13.81
C TRP A 70 -13.90 -4.95 12.86
N LEU A 71 -14.86 -4.05 12.63
CA LEU A 71 -14.62 -2.83 11.85
C LEU A 71 -13.64 -1.88 12.56
N LEU A 72 -13.69 -1.79 13.89
CA LEU A 72 -12.71 -1.03 14.67
C LEU A 72 -11.31 -1.61 14.52
N VAL A 73 -11.16 -2.93 14.71
CA VAL A 73 -9.90 -3.65 14.55
C VAL A 73 -9.34 -3.48 13.13
N HIS A 74 -10.18 -3.60 12.09
CA HIS A 74 -9.80 -3.37 10.69
C HIS A 74 -9.19 -1.98 10.48
N CYS A 75 -9.85 -0.93 10.95
CA CYS A 75 -9.34 0.44 10.83
C CYS A 75 -8.01 0.63 11.59
N MET A 76 -7.93 0.17 12.84
CA MET A 76 -6.73 0.32 13.67
C MET A 76 -5.55 -0.45 13.07
N ALA A 77 -5.78 -1.68 12.60
CA ALA A 77 -4.77 -2.48 11.92
C ALA A 77 -4.31 -1.81 10.61
N GLY A 78 -5.22 -1.20 9.84
CA GLY A 78 -4.87 -0.44 8.63
C GLY A 78 -3.95 0.76 8.92
N ILE A 79 -4.27 1.55 9.94
CA ILE A 79 -3.46 2.70 10.39
C ILE A 79 -2.09 2.22 10.88
N LEU A 80 -2.05 1.20 11.75
CA LEU A 80 -0.81 0.65 12.27
C LEU A 80 0.09 0.13 11.15
N SER A 81 -0.50 -0.57 10.17
CA SER A 81 0.23 -1.04 9.00
C SER A 81 0.86 0.12 8.22
N LEU A 82 0.11 1.21 8.02
CA LEU A 82 0.62 2.38 7.31
C LEU A 82 1.81 3.01 8.04
N VAL A 83 1.76 3.10 9.37
CA VAL A 83 2.88 3.61 10.19
C VAL A 83 4.11 2.70 10.04
N LEU A 84 3.95 1.38 10.11
CA LEU A 84 5.04 0.43 9.92
C LEU A 84 5.67 0.55 8.52
N VAL A 85 4.85 0.61 7.46
CA VAL A 85 5.35 0.79 6.09
C VAL A 85 5.99 2.17 5.90
N PHE A 86 5.52 3.21 6.59
CA PHE A 86 6.20 4.50 6.60
C PHE A 86 7.64 4.39 7.13
N PHE A 87 7.85 3.66 8.24
CA PHE A 87 9.21 3.39 8.74
C PHE A 87 10.04 2.53 7.78
N HIS A 88 9.41 1.62 7.01
CA HIS A 88 10.09 0.89 5.94
C HIS A 88 10.65 1.82 4.85
N ILE A 89 9.91 2.86 4.45
CA ILE A 89 10.27 3.74 3.33
C ILE A 89 11.01 5.02 3.74
N ILE A 90 11.02 5.41 5.02
CA ILE A 90 11.54 6.71 5.47
C ILE A 90 13.01 6.91 5.09
N ASN A 91 13.81 5.84 5.09
CA ASN A 91 15.21 5.85 4.65
C ASN A 91 15.39 6.02 3.13
N LYS A 92 14.32 5.92 2.34
CA LYS A 92 14.34 5.99 0.86
C LYS A 92 13.58 7.19 0.30
N ILE A 93 12.81 7.90 1.13
CA ILE A 93 11.95 9.01 0.67
C ILE A 93 12.73 10.20 0.10
N GLN A 94 13.97 10.38 0.54
CA GLN A 94 14.84 11.49 0.12
C GLN A 94 15.32 11.37 -1.33
N VAL A 95 15.19 10.20 -1.96
CA VAL A 95 15.70 9.94 -3.31
C VAL A 95 14.59 9.33 -4.16
N LEU A 96 13.65 10.17 -4.59
CA LEU A 96 12.64 9.81 -5.59
C LEU A 96 13.34 9.54 -6.92
N ARG A 97 13.55 8.26 -7.25
CA ARG A 97 14.11 7.82 -8.54
C ARG A 97 13.04 7.08 -9.34
N PRO A 98 13.08 7.17 -10.69
CA PRO A 98 12.19 6.42 -11.58
C PRO A 98 12.12 4.91 -11.25
N GLY A 99 13.26 4.28 -10.96
CA GLY A 99 13.33 2.86 -10.60
C GLY A 99 12.72 2.47 -9.23
N PHE A 100 12.17 3.41 -8.48
CA PHE A 100 11.40 3.15 -7.26
C PHE A 100 9.90 3.37 -7.44
N PHE A 101 9.44 3.65 -8.67
CA PHE A 101 8.05 3.98 -8.96
C PHE A 101 7.07 2.98 -8.33
N ILE A 102 7.26 1.67 -8.54
CA ILE A 102 6.45 0.60 -7.94
C ILE A 102 6.35 0.71 -6.41
N SER A 103 7.47 1.00 -5.76
CA SER A 103 7.57 1.04 -4.29
C SER A 103 6.77 2.22 -3.73
N PHE A 104 7.01 3.41 -4.30
CA PHE A 104 6.28 4.63 -3.92
C PHE A 104 4.81 4.55 -4.30
N PHE A 105 4.49 4.02 -5.47
CA PHE A 105 3.13 3.87 -5.93
C PHE A 105 2.33 2.92 -5.02
N THR A 106 2.90 1.78 -4.63
CA THR A 106 2.29 0.85 -3.67
C THR A 106 2.07 1.52 -2.31
N PHE A 107 3.03 2.30 -1.82
CA PHE A 107 2.86 3.08 -0.59
C PHE A 107 1.73 4.11 -0.70
N LEU A 108 1.68 4.88 -1.79
CA LEU A 108 0.62 5.88 -2.01
C LEU A 108 -0.75 5.23 -2.11
N LEU A 109 -0.87 4.08 -2.77
CA LEU A 109 -2.11 3.29 -2.78
C LEU A 109 -2.53 2.93 -1.35
N MET A 110 -1.60 2.46 -0.52
CA MET A 110 -1.89 2.15 0.88
C MET A 110 -2.40 3.36 1.65
N VAL A 111 -1.76 4.53 1.49
CA VAL A 111 -2.20 5.80 2.10
C VAL A 111 -3.64 6.11 1.67
N VAL A 112 -3.92 6.07 0.35
CA VAL A 112 -5.26 6.35 -0.18
C VAL A 112 -6.29 5.36 0.36
N ILE A 113 -5.98 4.06 0.41
CA ILE A 113 -6.89 3.04 0.94
C ILE A 113 -7.19 3.30 2.43
N VAL A 114 -6.17 3.52 3.25
CA VAL A 114 -6.34 3.76 4.69
C VAL A 114 -7.13 5.05 4.93
N VAL A 115 -6.76 6.14 4.28
CA VAL A 115 -7.45 7.43 4.41
C VAL A 115 -8.90 7.32 3.94
N THR A 116 -9.15 6.75 2.75
CA THR A 116 -10.53 6.56 2.27
C THR A 116 -11.32 5.62 3.17
N GLY A 117 -10.70 4.60 3.77
CA GLY A 117 -11.30 3.71 4.77
C GLY A 117 -11.76 4.45 6.03
N ILE A 118 -10.91 5.35 6.55
CA ILE A 118 -11.23 6.22 7.69
C ILE A 118 -12.38 7.18 7.30
N LEU A 119 -12.27 7.86 6.16
CA LEU A 119 -13.28 8.81 5.70
C LEU A 119 -14.64 8.13 5.48
N GLY A 120 -14.67 6.96 4.83
CA GLY A 120 -15.89 6.19 4.61
C GLY A 120 -16.58 5.74 5.90
N ARG A 121 -15.84 5.65 7.01
CA ARG A 121 -16.37 5.32 8.34
C ARG A 121 -16.91 6.54 9.08
N TYR A 122 -16.16 7.64 9.10
CA TYR A 122 -16.48 8.79 9.97
C TYR A 122 -17.31 9.87 9.26
N LEU A 123 -17.22 9.99 7.93
CA LEU A 123 -18.05 10.93 7.19
C LEU A 123 -19.44 10.34 6.96
N ARG A 124 -20.47 11.04 7.46
CA ARG A 124 -21.89 10.67 7.28
C ARG A 124 -22.51 11.19 5.98
N VAL A 125 -21.71 11.76 5.09
CA VAL A 125 -22.18 12.27 3.80
C VAL A 125 -22.55 11.10 2.90
N ARG A 126 -23.84 11.00 2.54
CA ARG A 126 -24.40 9.88 1.76
C ARG A 126 -23.61 9.61 0.47
N VAL A 127 -23.28 10.67 -0.26
CA VAL A 127 -22.49 10.62 -1.50
C VAL A 127 -21.14 9.94 -1.25
N ILE A 128 -20.38 10.39 -0.26
CA ILE A 128 -19.05 9.83 0.06
C ILE A 128 -19.14 8.36 0.42
N ARG A 129 -20.16 7.95 1.19
CA ARG A 129 -20.36 6.56 1.59
C ARG A 129 -20.64 5.64 0.41
N ASP A 130 -21.42 6.10 -0.55
CA ASP A 130 -21.80 5.31 -1.72
C ASP A 130 -20.61 5.16 -2.70
N TYR A 131 -19.84 6.24 -2.91
CA TYR A 131 -18.59 6.18 -3.70
C TYR A 131 -17.47 5.40 -3.00
N TRP A 132 -17.42 5.42 -1.67
CA TRP A 132 -16.39 4.75 -0.89
C TRP A 132 -16.31 3.25 -1.20
N ARG A 133 -17.43 2.53 -1.24
CA ARG A 133 -17.40 1.08 -1.55
C ARG A 133 -16.86 0.81 -2.96
N THR A 134 -17.29 1.64 -3.92
CA THR A 134 -16.93 1.51 -5.33
C THR A 134 -15.46 1.82 -5.57
N LEU A 135 -14.81 2.64 -4.75
CA LEU A 135 -13.39 2.99 -4.90
C LEU A 135 -12.47 2.17 -4.00
N HIS A 136 -12.84 1.99 -2.73
CA HIS A 136 -11.96 1.39 -1.73
C HIS A 136 -11.64 -0.08 -2.06
N THR A 137 -12.63 -0.90 -2.44
CA THR A 137 -12.39 -2.31 -2.78
C THR A 137 -11.48 -2.51 -3.99
N PRO A 138 -11.71 -1.89 -5.17
CA PRO A 138 -10.81 -2.09 -6.31
C PRO A 138 -9.41 -1.49 -6.06
N LEU A 139 -9.30 -0.39 -5.31
CA LEU A 139 -7.99 0.14 -4.92
C LEU A 139 -7.23 -0.85 -4.03
N THR A 140 -7.90 -1.52 -3.09
CA THR A 140 -7.28 -2.57 -2.26
C THR A 140 -6.81 -3.75 -3.10
N VAL A 141 -7.60 -4.19 -4.10
CA VAL A 141 -7.17 -5.25 -5.03
C VAL A 141 -5.95 -4.80 -5.82
N LEU A 142 -5.97 -3.58 -6.37
CA LEU A 142 -4.83 -3.00 -7.09
C LEU A 142 -3.58 -2.94 -6.21
N PHE A 143 -3.72 -2.52 -4.96
CA PHE A 143 -2.63 -2.48 -3.99
C PHE A 143 -2.00 -3.86 -3.76
N TYR A 144 -2.79 -4.91 -3.57
CA TYR A 144 -2.23 -6.25 -3.40
C TYR A 144 -1.49 -6.74 -4.64
N PHE A 145 -1.99 -6.41 -5.83
CA PHE A 145 -1.32 -6.73 -7.07
C PHE A 145 0.02 -5.99 -7.20
N THR A 146 0.03 -4.67 -6.98
CA THR A 146 1.27 -3.86 -7.05
C THR A 146 2.26 -4.25 -5.97
N LEU A 147 1.78 -4.63 -4.77
CA LEU A 147 2.60 -5.13 -3.68
C LEU A 147 3.24 -6.48 -4.02
N ALA A 148 2.51 -7.40 -4.65
CA ALA A 148 3.08 -8.66 -5.11
C ALA A 148 4.19 -8.42 -6.13
N VAL A 149 3.97 -7.55 -7.13
CA VAL A 149 5.00 -7.14 -8.10
C VAL A 149 6.20 -6.51 -7.40
N HIS A 150 5.97 -5.61 -6.43
CA HIS A 150 7.02 -5.00 -5.63
C HIS A 150 7.90 -6.03 -4.91
N ILE A 151 7.28 -7.02 -4.24
CA ILE A 151 7.99 -8.06 -3.51
C ILE A 151 8.81 -8.92 -4.48
N LEU A 152 8.20 -9.38 -5.58
CA LEU A 152 8.87 -10.21 -6.57
C LEU A 152 10.06 -9.50 -7.24
N GLU A 153 9.91 -8.22 -7.59
CA GLU A 153 10.99 -7.37 -8.11
C GLU A 153 12.14 -7.26 -7.09
N LYS A 154 11.85 -7.05 -5.80
CA LYS A 154 12.88 -6.92 -4.76
C LYS A 154 13.53 -8.25 -4.36
N MET A 155 12.90 -9.37 -4.67
CA MET A 155 13.47 -10.71 -4.56
C MET A 155 14.30 -11.10 -5.80
N ASN A 156 14.39 -10.25 -6.83
CA ASN A 156 14.98 -10.56 -8.14
C ASN A 156 14.31 -11.77 -8.83
N LEU A 157 13.01 -12.00 -8.57
CA LEU A 157 12.20 -13.00 -9.26
C LEU A 157 11.52 -12.43 -10.50
N LEU A 158 11.44 -11.10 -10.58
CA LEU A 158 11.19 -10.34 -11.80
C LEU A 158 12.52 -9.67 -12.18
N TRP A 159 12.76 -9.58 -13.49
CA TRP A 159 13.95 -9.07 -14.19
C TRP A 159 14.71 -7.89 -13.55
#